data_AF-A0A218Q630-F1
#
_entry.id   AF-A0A218Q630-F1
#
_cell.length_a   1.000
_cell.length_b   1.000
_cell.length_c   1.000
_cell.angle_alpha   90.00
_cell.angle_beta   90.00
_cell.angle_gamma   90.00
#
_symmetry.space_group_name_H-M   'P 1'
#
loop_
_entity.id
_entity.type
_entity.pdbx_description
1 polymer ?
#
loop_
_entity_poly.entity_id
_entity_poly.type
_entity_poly.pdbx_seq_one_letter_code
_entity_poly.pdbx_strand_id
1 'polypeptide(L)'
;MQSKLIALFPQLQSRECELWEVLTWEQGTAVFTNPELLHWIYNYQQQAPNSGLKTNFKDLFKLWTQPALNVGRWLWDELDELAQEFSWKLLPSFTPAVAMRSPTEEFQAIINQLQHRGVEIPSQARGAYQDLLLAGIPLRLYAMTWHLLSESDPHLWTLLLVLGTTSQNTLPSHLKLRVSDQTSVLLEQGINQEQGDTYLFTRVVGTWDEKFLVSVSLIDGVEINLPPFTFYPGRAL
;
A
#
# COMPACT_ATOMS: atom_id res chain seq x y z
N MET A 1 15.33 -12.69 -6.27
CA MET A 1 14.39 -13.71 -6.77
C MET A 1 13.44 -13.14 -7.82
N GLN A 2 12.67 -12.09 -7.50
CA GLN A 2 11.71 -11.42 -8.40
C GLN A 2 12.24 -11.08 -9.81
N SER A 3 13.38 -10.38 -9.90
CA SER A 3 13.97 -9.99 -11.20
C SER A 3 14.41 -11.19 -12.05
N LYS A 4 14.89 -12.26 -11.41
CA LYS A 4 15.24 -13.51 -12.08
C LYS A 4 14.00 -14.21 -12.62
N LEU A 5 12.90 -14.25 -11.86
CA LEU A 5 11.62 -14.80 -12.31
C LEU A 5 11.05 -14.02 -13.50
N ILE A 6 11.05 -12.68 -13.44
CA ILE A 6 10.59 -11.82 -14.54
C ILE A 6 11.38 -12.07 -15.83
N ALA A 7 12.69 -12.30 -15.72
CA ALA A 7 13.53 -12.62 -16.88
C ALA A 7 13.15 -13.95 -17.56
N LEU A 8 12.56 -14.88 -16.80
CA LEU A 8 12.12 -16.19 -17.29
C LEU A 8 10.72 -16.16 -17.91
N PHE A 9 9.98 -15.05 -17.81
CA PHE A 9 8.59 -14.95 -18.29
C PHE A 9 8.39 -15.34 -19.75
N PRO A 10 9.25 -14.93 -20.70
CA PRO A 10 9.11 -15.36 -22.09
C PRO A 10 9.18 -16.89 -22.24
N GLN A 11 9.98 -17.56 -21.41
CA GLN A 11 10.15 -19.00 -21.41
C GLN A 11 8.99 -19.69 -20.68
N LEU A 12 8.54 -19.13 -19.55
CA LEU A 12 7.38 -19.62 -18.82
C LEU A 12 6.09 -19.53 -19.61
N GLN A 13 5.96 -18.58 -20.55
CA GLN A 13 4.79 -18.47 -21.43
C GLN A 13 4.75 -19.55 -22.52
N SER A 14 5.90 -20.18 -22.82
CA SER A 14 5.94 -21.26 -23.80
C SER A 14 5.17 -22.46 -23.26
N ARG A 15 4.15 -22.91 -24.00
CA ARG A 15 3.42 -24.15 -23.69
C ARG A 15 4.22 -25.41 -23.94
N GLU A 16 5.40 -25.28 -24.56
CA GLU A 16 6.32 -26.37 -24.87
C GLU A 16 7.34 -26.63 -23.76
N CYS A 17 7.40 -25.76 -22.73
CA CYS A 17 8.35 -25.88 -21.63
C CYS A 17 7.61 -26.09 -20.32
N GLU A 18 7.99 -27.12 -19.58
CA GLU A 18 7.45 -27.39 -18.25
C GLU A 18 8.14 -26.49 -17.20
N LEU A 19 7.43 -26.18 -16.10
CA LEU A 19 7.98 -25.27 -15.07
C LEU A 19 9.31 -25.73 -14.49
N TRP A 20 9.51 -27.05 -14.36
CA TRP A 20 10.73 -27.65 -13.82
C TRP A 20 11.93 -27.55 -14.78
N GLU A 21 11.71 -27.30 -16.07
CA GLU A 21 12.77 -27.11 -17.07
C GLU A 21 13.31 -25.68 -17.06
N VAL A 22 12.48 -24.73 -16.61
CA VAL A 22 12.78 -23.28 -16.63
C VAL A 22 13.21 -22.77 -15.26
N LEU A 23 12.62 -23.29 -14.18
CA LEU A 23 12.88 -22.82 -12.82
C LEU A 23 14.04 -23.58 -12.18
N THR A 24 14.94 -22.84 -11.53
CA THR A 24 15.88 -23.44 -10.57
C THR A 24 15.14 -24.00 -9.36
N TRP A 25 15.76 -24.90 -8.60
CA TRP A 25 15.17 -25.47 -7.38
C TRP A 25 14.66 -24.41 -6.39
N GLU A 26 15.43 -23.34 -6.20
CA GLU A 26 15.05 -22.22 -5.32
C GLU A 26 13.81 -21.48 -5.83
N GLN A 27 13.72 -21.26 -7.14
CA GLN A 27 12.57 -20.60 -7.77
C GLN A 27 11.34 -21.51 -7.78
N GLY A 28 11.54 -22.80 -8.10
CA GLY A 28 10.48 -23.81 -8.05
C GLY A 28 9.89 -23.89 -6.64
N THR A 29 10.73 -23.99 -5.62
CA THR A 29 10.28 -23.97 -4.21
C THR A 29 9.41 -22.73 -3.94
N ALA A 30 9.90 -21.53 -4.25
CA ALA A 30 9.15 -20.29 -4.01
C ALA A 30 7.79 -20.23 -4.74
N VAL A 31 7.72 -20.77 -5.95
CA VAL A 31 6.47 -20.86 -6.73
C VAL A 31 5.52 -21.88 -6.11
N PHE A 32 5.99 -23.09 -5.81
CA PHE A 32 5.14 -24.16 -5.30
C PHE A 32 4.71 -23.97 -3.84
N THR A 33 5.43 -23.17 -3.05
CA THR A 33 5.01 -22.80 -1.69
C THR A 33 4.08 -21.58 -1.64
N ASN A 34 3.76 -20.97 -2.78
CA ASN A 34 2.91 -19.79 -2.89
C ASN A 34 1.77 -20.06 -3.90
N PRO A 35 0.59 -20.50 -3.43
CA PRO A 35 -0.53 -20.88 -4.28
C PRO A 35 -0.96 -19.81 -5.29
N GLU A 36 -0.88 -18.55 -4.90
CA GLU A 36 -1.28 -17.39 -5.68
C GLU A 36 -0.30 -17.16 -6.83
N LEU A 37 1.01 -17.26 -6.56
CA LEU A 37 2.05 -17.21 -7.58
C LEU A 37 1.94 -18.38 -8.55
N LEU A 38 1.67 -19.59 -8.05
CA LEU A 38 1.45 -20.77 -8.89
C LEU A 38 0.23 -20.62 -9.81
N HIS A 39 -0.91 -20.20 -9.25
CA HIS A 39 -2.15 -19.99 -10.00
C HIS A 39 -1.97 -18.89 -11.06
N TRP A 40 -1.24 -17.83 -10.73
CA TRP A 40 -0.92 -16.78 -11.69
C TRP A 40 -0.05 -17.28 -12.84
N ILE A 41 1.02 -18.04 -12.55
CA ILE A 41 1.89 -18.60 -13.60
C ILE A 41 1.09 -19.53 -14.52
N TYR A 42 0.22 -20.37 -13.94
CA TYR A 42 -0.68 -21.23 -14.71
C TYR A 42 -1.61 -20.42 -15.63
N ASN A 43 -2.25 -19.37 -15.11
CA ASN A 43 -3.10 -18.49 -15.94
C ASN A 43 -2.31 -17.73 -16.99
N TYR A 44 -1.08 -17.31 -16.67
CA TYR A 44 -0.17 -16.62 -17.60
C TYR A 44 0.20 -17.52 -18.79
N GLN A 45 0.43 -18.81 -18.58
CA GLN A 45 0.64 -19.81 -19.64
C GLN A 45 -0.55 -19.98 -20.58
N GLN A 46 -1.76 -19.67 -20.10
CA GLN A 46 -3.00 -19.83 -20.86
C GLN A 46 -3.37 -18.59 -21.69
N GLN A 47 -2.79 -17.42 -21.39
CA GLN A 47 -3.14 -16.13 -22.01
C GLN A 47 -2.20 -15.72 -23.16
N ALA A 48 -2.74 -14.98 -24.14
CA ALA A 48 -1.96 -14.37 -25.22
C ALA A 48 -1.00 -13.28 -24.68
N PRO A 49 0.17 -13.07 -25.32
CA PRO A 49 1.19 -12.15 -24.82
C PRO A 49 0.72 -10.69 -24.80
N ASN A 50 0.31 -10.22 -23.62
CA ASN A 50 0.02 -8.82 -23.36
C ASN A 50 1.13 -8.18 -22.53
N SER A 51 1.65 -7.05 -23.01
CA SER A 51 2.78 -6.31 -22.43
C SER A 51 2.48 -5.68 -21.06
N GLY A 52 1.21 -5.47 -20.70
CA GLY A 52 0.79 -4.93 -19.40
C GLY A 52 1.00 -5.85 -18.19
N LEU A 53 1.24 -7.15 -18.42
CA LEU A 53 1.38 -8.15 -17.35
C LEU A 53 2.69 -8.01 -16.55
N LYS A 54 3.74 -7.42 -17.15
CA LYS A 54 5.07 -7.34 -16.50
C LYS A 54 5.12 -6.35 -15.34
N THR A 55 4.44 -5.20 -15.47
CA THR A 55 4.37 -4.19 -14.41
C THR A 55 3.45 -4.67 -13.29
N ASN A 56 2.31 -5.26 -13.66
CA ASN A 56 1.36 -5.87 -12.73
C ASN A 56 2.04 -6.99 -11.90
N PHE A 57 2.82 -7.88 -12.52
CA PHE A 57 3.52 -8.93 -11.77
C PHE A 57 4.49 -8.41 -10.71
N LYS A 58 5.15 -7.26 -10.93
CA LYS A 58 6.07 -6.75 -9.89
C LYS A 58 5.31 -6.44 -8.60
N ASP A 59 4.13 -5.86 -8.73
CA ASP A 59 3.27 -5.51 -7.60
C ASP A 59 2.65 -6.78 -7.00
N LEU A 60 2.13 -7.70 -7.83
CA LEU A 60 1.60 -9.00 -7.37
C LEU A 60 2.64 -9.84 -6.62
N PHE A 61 3.85 -9.93 -7.16
CA PHE A 61 4.93 -10.67 -6.51
C PHE A 61 5.23 -10.09 -5.13
N LYS A 62 5.19 -8.76 -4.96
CA LYS A 62 5.34 -8.13 -3.63
C LYS A 62 4.17 -8.48 -2.72
N LEU A 63 2.93 -8.36 -3.21
CA LEU A 63 1.72 -8.68 -2.45
C LEU A 63 1.71 -10.13 -1.92
N TRP A 64 2.28 -11.07 -2.67
CA TRP A 64 2.30 -12.49 -2.30
C TRP A 64 3.51 -12.91 -1.48
N THR A 65 4.67 -12.26 -1.68
CA THR A 65 5.94 -12.73 -1.10
C THR A 65 6.49 -11.84 0.02
N GLN A 66 6.05 -10.58 0.11
CA GLN A 66 6.50 -9.70 1.18
C GLN A 66 5.62 -9.87 2.42
N PRO A 67 6.22 -9.76 3.62
CA PRO A 67 5.44 -9.63 4.84
C PRO A 67 4.58 -8.36 4.77
N ALA A 68 3.39 -8.41 5.36
CA ALA A 68 2.42 -7.32 5.30
C ALA A 68 2.24 -6.65 6.67
N LEU A 69 2.00 -5.35 6.64
CA LEU A 69 1.60 -4.56 7.80
C LEU A 69 0.14 -4.87 8.11
N ASN A 70 -0.14 -5.36 9.32
CA ASN A 70 -1.50 -5.54 9.79
C ASN A 70 -2.02 -4.25 10.43
N VAL A 71 -2.66 -3.42 9.62
CA VAL A 71 -3.27 -2.18 10.11
C VAL A 71 -4.49 -2.41 10.98
N GLY A 72 -5.09 -3.61 10.93
CA GLY A 72 -6.19 -3.99 11.84
C GLY A 72 -5.80 -3.89 13.32
N ARG A 73 -4.51 -4.08 13.65
CA ARG A 73 -4.01 -3.92 15.03
C ARG A 73 -4.00 -2.47 15.50
N TRP A 74 -3.95 -1.50 14.58
CA TRP A 74 -3.95 -0.09 14.94
C TRP A 74 -5.26 0.32 15.61
N LEU A 75 -6.36 -0.40 15.35
CA LEU A 75 -7.64 -0.22 16.04
C LEU A 75 -7.54 -0.48 17.56
N TRP A 76 -6.52 -1.21 17.99
CA TRP A 76 -6.22 -1.53 19.38
C TRP A 76 -5.02 -0.74 19.93
N ASP A 77 -4.60 0.32 19.22
CA ASP A 77 -3.41 1.12 19.54
C ASP A 77 -2.13 0.26 19.63
N GLU A 78 -2.02 -0.76 18.75
CA GLU A 78 -0.89 -1.68 18.67
C GLU A 78 -0.24 -1.65 17.29
N LEU A 79 1.10 -1.73 17.25
CA LEU A 79 1.89 -1.95 16.02
C LEU A 79 2.42 -3.38 16.01
N ASP A 80 2.36 -4.03 14.84
CA ASP A 80 3.09 -5.28 14.64
C ASP A 80 4.60 -5.05 14.49
N GLU A 81 5.37 -6.14 14.51
CA GLU A 81 6.82 -6.11 14.42
C GLU A 81 7.30 -5.43 13.13
N LEU A 82 6.59 -5.67 12.01
CA LEU A 82 6.92 -5.07 10.73
C LEU A 82 6.68 -3.55 10.74
N ALA A 83 5.59 -3.08 11.34
CA ALA A 83 5.34 -1.65 11.48
C ALA A 83 6.42 -0.97 12.32
N GLN A 84 6.89 -1.63 13.39
CA GLN A 84 7.99 -1.13 14.21
C GLN A 84 9.32 -1.11 13.44
N GLU A 85 9.63 -2.16 12.67
CA GLU A 85 10.82 -2.23 11.82
C GLU A 85 10.84 -1.10 10.79
N PHE A 86 9.68 -0.82 10.18
CA PHE A 86 9.50 0.28 9.24
C PHE A 86 9.32 1.64 9.93
N SER A 87 9.50 1.72 11.25
CA SER A 87 9.44 2.97 12.03
C SER A 87 8.11 3.71 11.95
N TRP A 88 7.00 2.98 11.78
CA TRP A 88 5.65 3.53 11.95
C TRP A 88 5.44 3.98 13.39
N LYS A 89 4.68 5.06 13.55
CA LYS A 89 4.33 5.63 14.85
C LYS A 89 2.83 5.83 14.93
N LEU A 90 2.20 5.24 15.93
CA LEU A 90 0.76 5.42 16.15
C LEU A 90 0.43 6.89 16.36
N LEU A 91 -0.66 7.32 15.75
CA LEU A 91 -1.27 8.61 16.03
C LEU A 91 -2.07 8.48 17.33
N PRO A 92 -2.01 9.46 18.23
CA PRO A 92 -2.88 9.46 19.40
C PRO A 92 -4.34 9.49 18.93
N SER A 93 -5.23 8.92 19.75
CA SER A 93 -6.68 9.04 19.54
C SER A 93 -7.08 10.52 19.44
N PHE A 94 -8.12 10.82 18.65
CA PHE A 94 -8.61 12.16 18.31
C PHE A 94 -9.17 12.95 19.51
N THR A 95 -8.36 13.12 20.55
CA THR A 95 -8.57 14.03 21.67
C THR A 95 -7.75 15.28 21.38
N PRO A 96 -8.33 16.48 21.50
CA PRO A 96 -7.62 17.71 21.15
C PRO A 96 -6.43 17.91 22.09
N ALA A 97 -5.23 17.66 21.57
CA ALA A 97 -3.98 17.95 22.26
C ALA A 97 -3.56 19.40 21.98
N VAL A 98 -3.20 20.13 23.04
CA VAL A 98 -2.67 21.49 22.98
C VAL A 98 -1.14 21.38 22.95
N ALA A 99 -0.53 21.30 21.76
CA ALA A 99 0.93 21.30 21.63
C ALA A 99 1.37 21.75 20.24
N MET A 100 1.65 23.05 20.12
CA MET A 100 1.97 23.73 18.86
C MET A 100 3.04 22.98 18.04
N ARG A 101 2.62 22.55 16.84
CA ARG A 101 3.39 21.92 15.74
C ARG A 101 3.81 20.46 15.95
N SER A 102 2.93 19.63 16.48
CA SER A 102 3.12 18.17 16.45
C SER A 102 2.58 17.54 15.14
N PRO A 103 3.09 16.36 14.70
CA PRO A 103 2.50 15.60 13.58
C PRO A 103 1.00 15.35 13.75
N THR A 104 0.54 15.26 15.00
CA THR A 104 -0.86 15.10 15.36
C THR A 104 -1.70 16.33 15.01
N GLU A 105 -1.23 17.54 15.28
CA GLU A 105 -1.97 18.78 14.94
C GLU A 105 -2.05 18.99 13.42
N GLU A 106 -0.95 18.74 12.71
CA GLU A 106 -0.91 18.80 11.24
C GLU A 106 -1.95 17.83 10.66
N PHE A 107 -1.94 16.60 11.15
CA PHE A 107 -2.88 15.59 10.69
C PHE A 107 -4.33 15.94 11.03
N GLN A 108 -4.60 16.47 12.23
CA GLN A 108 -5.94 16.92 12.60
C GLN A 108 -6.47 18.00 11.66
N ALA A 109 -5.62 18.95 11.26
CA ALA A 109 -5.99 19.97 10.29
C ALA A 109 -6.35 19.36 8.93
N ILE A 110 -5.58 18.37 8.47
CA ILE A 110 -5.87 17.65 7.23
C ILE A 110 -7.18 16.88 7.34
N ILE A 111 -7.41 16.15 8.43
CA ILE A 111 -8.65 15.40 8.68
C ILE A 111 -9.87 16.32 8.68
N ASN A 112 -9.78 17.46 9.36
CA ASN A 112 -10.85 18.46 9.35
C ASN A 112 -11.13 18.91 7.92
N GLN A 113 -10.10 19.22 7.12
CA GLN A 113 -10.29 19.62 5.72
C GLN A 113 -10.91 18.51 4.87
N LEU A 114 -10.50 17.25 5.05
CA LEU A 114 -11.07 16.10 4.34
C LEU A 114 -12.55 15.91 4.67
N GLN A 115 -12.94 16.06 5.94
CA GLN A 115 -14.34 16.00 6.36
C GLN A 115 -15.17 17.14 5.74
N HIS A 116 -14.63 18.36 5.65
CA HIS A 116 -15.29 19.46 4.94
C HIS A 116 -15.44 19.20 3.43
N ARG A 117 -14.54 18.40 2.84
CA ARG A 117 -14.61 17.92 1.45
C ARG A 117 -15.54 16.70 1.28
N GLY A 118 -16.25 16.27 2.33
CA GLY A 118 -17.22 15.17 2.29
C GLY A 118 -16.62 13.78 2.53
N VAL A 119 -15.36 13.67 2.97
CA VAL A 119 -14.78 12.38 3.39
C VAL A 119 -15.26 12.06 4.80
N GLU A 120 -16.17 11.10 4.90
CA GLU A 120 -16.61 10.58 6.20
C GLU A 120 -15.51 9.73 6.84
N ILE A 121 -15.04 10.18 8.00
CA ILE A 121 -14.02 9.51 8.81
C ILE A 121 -14.63 9.27 10.18
N PRO A 122 -14.84 8.01 10.58
CA PRO A 122 -15.55 7.71 11.80
C PRO A 122 -14.63 7.79 13.03
N SER A 123 -15.20 7.96 14.22
CA SER A 123 -14.44 8.19 15.46
C SER A 123 -13.63 6.98 15.94
N GLN A 124 -14.02 5.76 15.54
CA GLN A 124 -13.26 4.53 15.77
C GLN A 124 -12.04 4.40 14.87
N ALA A 125 -11.87 5.28 13.87
CA ALA A 125 -10.70 5.22 13.01
C ALA A 125 -9.42 5.42 13.82
N ARG A 126 -8.41 4.62 13.49
CA ARG A 126 -7.07 4.70 14.06
C ARG A 126 -6.06 4.74 12.95
N GLY A 127 -4.90 5.33 13.25
CA GLY A 127 -3.89 5.52 12.25
C GLY A 127 -2.49 5.58 12.83
N ALA A 128 -1.54 5.53 11.92
CA ALA A 128 -0.13 5.70 12.20
C ALA A 128 0.46 6.60 11.12
N TYR A 129 1.66 7.10 11.37
CA TYR A 129 2.43 7.82 10.38
C TYR A 129 3.84 7.26 10.25
N GLN A 130 4.44 7.50 9.10
CA GLN A 130 5.81 7.17 8.78
C GLN A 130 6.46 8.35 8.08
N ASP A 131 7.66 8.73 8.53
CA ASP A 131 8.51 9.69 7.84
C ASP A 131 9.31 8.95 6.75
N LEU A 132 9.30 9.48 5.53
CA LEU A 132 9.93 8.91 4.35
C LEU A 132 10.94 9.91 3.76
N LEU A 133 11.98 9.41 3.08
CA LEU A 133 12.93 10.26 2.38
C LEU A 133 13.01 9.86 0.90
N LEU A 134 12.39 10.66 0.02
CA LEU A 134 12.34 10.41 -1.42
C LEU A 134 13.22 11.41 -2.16
N ALA A 135 14.29 10.95 -2.82
CA ALA A 135 15.23 11.82 -3.53
C ALA A 135 15.78 12.98 -2.66
N GLY A 136 15.97 12.74 -1.36
CA GLY A 136 16.42 13.75 -0.40
C GLY A 136 15.31 14.69 0.12
N ILE A 137 14.07 14.51 -0.33
CA ILE A 137 12.91 15.28 0.11
C ILE A 137 12.23 14.54 1.27
N PRO A 138 12.13 15.16 2.46
CA PRO A 138 11.46 14.54 3.59
C PRO A 138 9.94 14.64 3.41
N LEU A 139 9.31 13.47 3.37
CA LEU A 139 7.88 13.29 3.23
C LEU A 139 7.33 12.65 4.50
N ARG A 140 6.03 12.80 4.72
CA ARG A 140 5.31 12.06 5.76
C ARG A 140 4.07 11.43 5.17
N LEU A 141 3.95 10.13 5.37
CA LEU A 141 2.76 9.37 5.05
C LEU A 141 1.98 9.11 6.33
N TYR A 142 0.74 9.56 6.36
CA TYR A 142 -0.24 9.14 7.34
C TYR A 142 -1.11 8.05 6.72
N ALA A 143 -1.35 6.98 7.48
CA ALA A 143 -2.25 5.91 7.11
C ALA A 143 -3.29 5.75 8.23
N MET A 144 -4.56 5.64 7.84
CA MET A 144 -5.67 5.44 8.74
C MET A 144 -6.51 4.27 8.28
N THR A 145 -7.07 3.57 9.25
CA THR A 145 -7.97 2.46 8.99
C THR A 145 -9.14 2.43 9.95
N TRP A 146 -10.26 1.89 9.45
CA TRP A 146 -11.44 1.58 10.22
C TRP A 146 -12.22 0.43 9.56
N HIS A 147 -13.02 -0.22 10.40
CA HIS A 147 -14.00 -1.20 9.95
C HIS A 147 -15.20 -0.49 9.31
N LEU A 148 -15.67 -1.03 8.18
CA LEU A 148 -16.88 -0.57 7.52
C LEU A 148 -17.99 -1.58 7.79
N LEU A 149 -18.93 -1.22 8.66
CA LEU A 149 -20.12 -2.03 8.92
C LEU A 149 -21.10 -1.84 7.76
N SER A 150 -21.12 -2.78 6.82
CA SER A 150 -22.15 -2.88 5.78
C SER A 150 -23.06 -4.07 6.05
N GLU A 151 -24.36 -3.92 5.83
CA GLU A 151 -25.33 -5.03 5.93
C GLU A 151 -25.07 -6.13 4.90
N SER A 152 -24.48 -5.77 3.76
CA SER A 152 -24.20 -6.69 2.66
C SER A 152 -22.91 -7.49 2.85
N ASP A 153 -21.92 -6.91 3.54
CA ASP A 153 -20.62 -7.53 3.78
C ASP A 153 -20.02 -6.99 5.09
N PRO A 154 -19.98 -7.81 6.15
CA PRO A 154 -19.42 -7.42 7.45
C PRO A 154 -17.89 -7.42 7.46
N HIS A 155 -17.21 -7.83 6.40
CA HIS A 155 -15.76 -7.97 6.32
C HIS A 155 -15.08 -6.86 5.51
N LEU A 156 -15.69 -5.68 5.47
CA LEU A 156 -15.11 -4.51 4.81
C LEU A 156 -14.28 -3.66 5.76
N TRP A 157 -13.20 -3.10 5.22
CA TRP A 157 -12.34 -2.15 5.90
C TRP A 157 -11.92 -1.05 4.94
N THR A 158 -11.51 0.09 5.50
CA THR A 158 -11.04 1.24 4.73
C THR A 158 -9.59 1.53 5.05
N LEU A 159 -8.81 1.90 4.03
CA LEU A 159 -7.48 2.50 4.15
C LEU A 159 -7.52 3.91 3.57
N LEU A 160 -7.28 4.91 4.42
CA LEU A 160 -7.08 6.30 4.02
C LEU A 160 -5.59 6.63 4.13
N LEU A 161 -5.02 7.13 3.05
CA LEU A 161 -3.62 7.52 2.97
C LEU A 161 -3.54 9.02 2.70
N VAL A 162 -2.65 9.70 3.42
CA VAL A 162 -2.39 11.13 3.26
C VAL A 162 -0.90 11.35 3.22
N LEU A 163 -0.39 11.90 2.12
CA LEU A 163 1.02 12.17 1.89
C LEU A 163 1.27 13.68 1.90
N GLY A 164 2.06 14.14 2.86
CA GLY A 164 2.49 15.52 3.02
C GLY A 164 4.02 15.66 2.98
N THR A 165 4.51 16.88 3.14
CA THR A 165 5.94 17.14 3.41
C THR A 165 6.12 17.63 4.84
N THR A 166 7.26 17.31 5.46
CA THR A 166 7.53 17.71 6.85
C THR A 166 8.16 19.11 6.98
N SER A 167 8.65 19.68 5.88
CA SER A 167 9.49 20.89 5.90
C SER A 167 9.09 21.96 4.88
N GLN A 168 8.25 21.64 3.90
CA GLN A 168 7.85 22.55 2.82
C GLN A 168 6.32 22.71 2.83
N ASN A 169 5.84 23.94 2.65
CA ASN A 169 4.40 24.21 2.56
C ASN A 169 3.78 23.77 1.22
N THR A 170 4.58 23.20 0.31
CA THR A 170 4.16 22.78 -1.03
C THR A 170 4.75 21.41 -1.34
N LEU A 171 3.97 20.55 -1.97
CA LEU A 171 4.48 19.26 -2.42
C LEU A 171 5.40 19.39 -3.64
N PRO A 172 6.42 18.52 -3.77
CA PRO A 172 7.32 18.50 -4.93
C PRO A 172 6.56 18.22 -6.22
N SER A 173 6.85 18.95 -7.29
CA SER A 173 6.21 18.69 -8.59
C SER A 173 6.32 17.22 -9.01
N HIS A 174 5.26 16.69 -9.61
CA HIS A 174 5.19 15.30 -10.09
C HIS A 174 5.30 14.21 -9.02
N LEU A 175 5.13 14.53 -7.73
CA LEU A 175 4.92 13.52 -6.71
C LEU A 175 3.65 12.73 -7.04
N LYS A 176 3.74 11.41 -6.91
CA LYS A 176 2.64 10.49 -7.11
C LYS A 176 2.49 9.55 -5.93
N LEU A 177 1.24 9.29 -5.55
CA LEU A 177 0.83 8.26 -4.61
C LEU A 177 0.01 7.22 -5.36
N ARG A 178 0.47 5.98 -5.39
CA ARG A 178 -0.17 4.88 -6.12
C ARG A 178 -0.54 3.75 -5.16
N VAL A 179 -1.78 3.27 -5.30
CA VAL A 179 -2.33 2.13 -4.57
C VAL A 179 -2.74 1.06 -5.57
N SER A 180 -2.34 -0.17 -5.30
CA SER A 180 -2.63 -1.35 -6.11
C SER A 180 -3.06 -2.51 -5.23
N ASP A 181 -3.84 -3.42 -5.81
CA ASP A 181 -4.25 -4.68 -5.19
C ASP A 181 -3.78 -5.87 -6.05
N GLN A 182 -4.36 -7.04 -5.80
CA GLN A 182 -4.04 -8.26 -6.54
C GLN A 182 -4.62 -8.30 -7.97
N THR A 183 -5.43 -7.33 -8.35
CA THR A 183 -6.11 -7.29 -9.66
C THR A 183 -5.47 -6.24 -10.56
N SER A 184 -5.24 -5.03 -10.02
CA SER A 184 -4.87 -3.87 -10.81
C SER A 184 -4.35 -2.71 -9.95
N VAL A 185 -3.96 -1.62 -10.62
CA VAL A 185 -3.78 -0.34 -9.95
C VAL A 185 -5.16 0.24 -9.66
N LEU A 186 -5.51 0.34 -8.38
CA LEU A 186 -6.79 0.89 -7.95
C LEU A 186 -6.82 2.41 -8.15
N LEU A 187 -5.70 3.08 -7.85
CA LEU A 187 -5.62 4.54 -7.92
C LEU A 187 -4.17 5.02 -8.03
N GLU A 188 -3.95 6.07 -8.84
CA GLU A 188 -2.71 6.84 -8.91
C GLU A 188 -3.05 8.33 -8.82
N GLN A 189 -2.68 8.97 -7.72
CA GLN A 189 -2.92 10.40 -7.48
C GLN A 189 -1.62 11.17 -7.69
N GLY A 190 -1.63 12.13 -8.60
CA GLY A 190 -0.57 13.12 -8.76
C GLY A 190 -0.98 14.49 -8.21
N ILE A 191 -0.01 15.38 -8.05
CA ILE A 191 -0.29 16.78 -7.68
C ILE A 191 -0.93 17.52 -8.85
N ASN A 192 -2.01 18.25 -8.56
CA ASN A 192 -2.50 19.29 -9.43
C ASN A 192 -1.93 20.65 -9.00
N GLN A 193 -0.96 21.17 -9.76
CA GLN A 193 -0.25 22.42 -9.40
C GLN A 193 -1.16 23.64 -9.39
N GLU A 194 -2.30 23.61 -10.09
CA GLU A 194 -3.26 24.72 -10.13
C GLU A 194 -4.04 24.87 -8.81
N GLN A 195 -4.07 23.82 -7.98
CA GLN A 195 -4.87 23.79 -6.74
C GLN A 195 -4.05 24.17 -5.50
N GLY A 196 -2.72 24.27 -5.61
CA GLY A 196 -1.85 24.61 -4.48
C GLY A 196 -1.91 23.58 -3.35
N ASP A 197 -2.21 22.32 -3.67
CA ASP A 197 -2.41 21.27 -2.67
C ASP A 197 -1.15 21.07 -1.81
N THR A 198 -1.35 21.07 -0.50
CA THR A 198 -0.28 20.85 0.49
C THR A 198 -0.12 19.38 0.87
N TYR A 199 -1.04 18.51 0.43
CA TYR A 199 -1.02 17.07 0.61
C TYR A 199 -1.73 16.34 -0.54
N LEU A 200 -1.33 15.09 -0.79
CA LEU A 200 -2.08 14.12 -1.59
C LEU A 200 -2.86 13.23 -0.65
N PHE A 201 -4.06 12.81 -1.03
CA PHE A 201 -4.78 11.78 -0.29
C PHE A 201 -5.50 10.82 -1.22
N THR A 202 -5.71 9.61 -0.72
CA THR A 202 -6.54 8.61 -1.38
C THR A 202 -7.20 7.70 -0.35
N ARG A 203 -8.36 7.14 -0.72
CA ARG A 203 -9.13 6.23 0.11
C ARG A 203 -9.48 5.00 -0.73
N VAL A 204 -9.15 3.83 -0.21
CA VAL A 204 -9.55 2.54 -0.78
C VAL A 204 -10.36 1.74 0.25
N VAL A 205 -11.30 0.94 -0.24
CA VAL A 205 -12.11 0.02 0.55
C VAL A 205 -11.79 -1.38 0.07
N GLY A 206 -11.62 -2.31 1.00
CA GLY A 206 -11.41 -3.71 0.66
C GLY A 206 -12.00 -4.67 1.67
N THR A 207 -11.91 -5.96 1.36
CA THR A 207 -12.27 -7.07 2.24
C THR A 207 -11.11 -7.46 3.14
N TRP A 208 -11.34 -8.22 4.22
CA TRP A 208 -10.28 -8.61 5.16
C TRP A 208 -9.18 -9.50 4.56
N ASP A 209 -9.46 -10.22 3.47
CA ASP A 209 -8.50 -11.02 2.72
C ASP A 209 -7.69 -10.20 1.68
N GLU A 210 -8.13 -8.98 1.38
CA GLU A 210 -7.43 -8.11 0.45
C GLU A 210 -6.19 -7.46 1.05
N LYS A 211 -5.24 -7.19 0.17
CA LYS A 211 -3.98 -6.54 0.48
C LYS A 211 -3.78 -5.35 -0.44
N PHE A 212 -3.30 -4.24 0.10
CA PHE A 212 -2.99 -3.05 -0.69
C PHE A 212 -1.50 -2.77 -0.70
N LEU A 213 -0.92 -2.66 -1.90
CA LEU A 213 0.45 -2.20 -2.08
C LEU A 213 0.44 -0.70 -2.36
N VAL A 214 1.20 0.04 -1.55
CA VAL A 214 1.32 1.49 -1.64
C VAL A 214 2.72 1.87 -2.08
N SER A 215 2.79 2.79 -3.03
CA SER A 215 4.05 3.33 -3.54
C SER A 215 3.99 4.85 -3.69
N VAL A 216 5.13 5.47 -3.45
CA VAL A 216 5.34 6.91 -3.60
C VAL A 216 6.46 7.12 -4.60
N SER A 217 6.20 7.88 -5.67
CA SER A 217 7.18 8.08 -6.73
C SER A 217 7.31 9.54 -7.18
N LEU A 218 8.45 9.82 -7.80
CA LEU A 218 8.77 11.09 -8.45
C LEU A 218 9.13 10.83 -9.93
N ILE A 219 9.05 11.86 -10.77
CA ILE A 219 9.25 11.75 -12.23
C ILE A 219 10.62 11.18 -12.64
N ASP A 220 11.63 11.26 -11.77
CA ASP A 220 12.98 10.75 -12.00
C ASP A 220 13.10 9.21 -11.87
N GLY A 221 11.97 8.51 -11.77
CA GLY A 221 11.93 7.05 -11.60
C GLY A 221 12.32 6.58 -10.20
N VAL A 222 12.52 7.51 -9.25
CA VAL A 222 12.73 7.20 -7.84
C VAL A 222 11.38 6.86 -7.23
N GLU A 223 11.27 5.64 -6.68
CA GLU A 223 10.06 5.13 -6.05
C GLU A 223 10.41 4.50 -4.70
N ILE A 224 9.62 4.83 -3.68
CA ILE A 224 9.58 4.11 -2.41
C ILE A 224 8.38 3.19 -2.46
N ASN A 225 8.62 1.91 -2.21
CA ASN A 225 7.58 0.92 -2.03
C ASN A 225 7.47 0.59 -0.55
N LEU A 226 6.24 0.63 -0.05
CA LEU A 226 5.93 0.22 1.31
C LEU A 226 5.59 -1.27 1.33
N PRO A 227 5.71 -1.94 2.49
CA PRO A 227 5.15 -3.28 2.64
C PRO A 227 3.65 -3.25 2.35
N PRO A 228 3.06 -4.37 1.88
CA PRO A 228 1.62 -4.49 1.72
C PRO A 228 0.86 -4.19 3.01
N PHE A 229 -0.28 -3.53 2.89
CA PHE A 229 -1.21 -3.25 3.98
C PHE A 229 -2.31 -4.31 3.99
N THR A 230 -2.58 -4.87 5.16
CA THR A 230 -3.59 -5.92 5.40
C THR A 230 -4.42 -5.62 6.62
N PHE A 231 -5.60 -6.22 6.70
CA PHE A 231 -6.51 -5.99 7.80
C PHE A 231 -6.91 -7.32 8.45
N TYR A 232 -6.31 -7.60 9.61
CA TYR A 232 -6.73 -8.69 10.48
C TYR A 232 -7.01 -8.14 11.88
N PRO A 233 -8.28 -7.99 12.28
CA PRO A 233 -8.66 -7.33 13.53
C PRO A 233 -8.51 -8.24 14.76
N GLY A 234 -8.24 -9.54 14.57
CA GLY A 234 -8.04 -10.48 15.66
C GLY A 234 -6.74 -10.19 16.43
N ARG A 235 -6.79 -10.21 17.76
CA ARG A 235 -5.59 -10.37 18.57
C ARG A 235 -5.10 -11.80 18.39
N ALA A 236 -3.89 -11.97 17.87
CA ALA A 236 -3.21 -13.24 18.08
C ALA A 236 -3.09 -13.43 19.60
N LEU A 237 -3.71 -14.50 20.12
CA LEU A 237 -3.67 -14.89 21.53
C LEU A 237 -2.26 -15.37 21.91
#